data_AF-A0A318JRG9-F1
#
_entry.id   AF-A0A318JRG9-F1
#
_cell.length_a   1.000
_cell.length_b   1.000
_cell.length_c   1.000
_cell.angle_alpha   90.00
_cell.angle_beta   90.00
_cell.angle_gamma   90.00
#
_symmetry.space_group_name_H-M   'P 1'
#
loop_
_entity.id
_entity.type
_entity.pdbx_description
1 polymer ?
#
loop_
_entity_poly.entity_id
_entity_poly.type
_entity_poly.pdbx_seq_one_letter_code
_entity_poly.pdbx_strand_id
1 'polypeptide(L)'
;MNENRIEGELKSQFAVTGRAILVENSTLAADPLLAKISQVVDGAANDPAIQAAIIWILNSGECPAGGEILRYFAYRYRWLWLKEEIEHRRADHKLARDMRGERAYEWMLEAFDDDWDDIDFYPSLQIPER
;
A
#
# COMPACT_ATOMS: atom_id res chain seq x y z
N MET A 1 21.99 8.65 5.24
CA MET A 1 21.58 7.87 4.05
C MET A 1 20.95 8.86 3.07
N ASN A 2 21.23 8.72 1.78
CA ASN A 2 20.71 9.66 0.77
C ASN A 2 19.22 9.34 0.56
N GLU A 3 18.29 10.22 0.92
CA GLU A 3 16.82 10.02 0.88
C GLU A 3 16.35 9.47 -0.48
N ASN A 4 16.95 9.95 -1.57
CA ASN A 4 16.71 9.50 -2.94
C ASN A 4 16.98 8.00 -3.19
N ARG A 5 17.83 7.35 -2.38
CA ARG A 5 18.17 5.93 -2.53
C ARG A 5 17.07 5.02 -1.97
N ILE A 6 16.54 5.36 -0.79
CA ILE A 6 15.49 4.57 -0.13
C ILE A 6 14.20 4.68 -0.91
N GLU A 7 13.84 5.89 -1.34
CA GLU A 7 12.64 6.12 -2.17
C GLU A 7 12.70 5.31 -3.47
N GLY A 8 13.82 5.36 -4.19
CA GLY A 8 13.99 4.63 -5.44
C GLY A 8 13.98 3.10 -5.25
N GLU A 9 14.56 2.62 -4.15
CA GLU A 9 14.53 1.20 -3.79
C GLU A 9 13.10 0.74 -3.49
N LEU A 10 12.36 1.48 -2.67
CA LEU A 10 10.96 1.16 -2.34
C LEU A 10 10.08 1.17 -3.58
N LYS A 11 10.18 2.20 -4.44
CA LYS A 11 9.44 2.26 -5.71
C LYS A 11 9.70 1.03 -6.59
N SER A 12 10.97 0.63 -6.71
CA SER A 12 11.35 -0.56 -7.47
C SER A 12 10.74 -1.84 -6.87
N GLN A 13 10.82 -2.00 -5.56
CA GLN A 13 10.26 -3.16 -4.84
C GLN A 13 8.72 -3.21 -4.94
N PHE A 14 8.04 -2.07 -4.83
CA PHE A 14 6.60 -1.97 -5.05
C PHE A 14 6.22 -2.36 -6.48
N ALA A 15 6.92 -1.86 -7.49
CA ALA A 15 6.64 -2.20 -8.87
C ALA A 15 6.86 -3.71 -9.15
N VAL A 16 7.87 -4.33 -8.55
CA VAL A 16 8.10 -5.79 -8.65
C VAL A 16 6.96 -6.55 -7.97
N THR A 17 6.59 -6.15 -6.76
CA THR A 17 5.52 -6.78 -5.98
C THR A 17 4.18 -6.69 -6.71
N GLY A 18 3.86 -5.51 -7.23
CA GLY A 18 2.66 -5.25 -8.01
C GLY A 18 2.56 -6.12 -9.27
N ARG A 19 3.68 -6.30 -9.97
CA ARG A 19 3.75 -7.24 -11.10
C ARG A 19 3.54 -8.69 -10.66
N ALA A 20 4.10 -9.10 -9.52
CA ALA A 20 3.91 -10.46 -9.01
C ALA A 20 2.42 -10.73 -8.70
N ILE A 21 1.72 -9.77 -8.07
CA ILE A 21 0.28 -9.86 -7.82
C ILE A 21 -0.49 -10.05 -9.13
N LEU A 22 -0.20 -9.25 -10.15
CA LEU A 22 -0.89 -9.37 -11.44
C LEU A 22 -0.61 -10.68 -12.18
N VAL A 23 0.64 -11.13 -12.19
CA VAL A 23 1.04 -12.35 -12.93
C VAL A 23 0.45 -13.60 -12.29
N GLU A 24 0.53 -13.69 -10.96
CA GLU A 24 0.03 -14.83 -10.20
C GLU A 24 -1.47 -14.72 -9.90
N ASN A 25 -2.07 -13.55 -10.14
CA ASN A 25 -3.44 -13.19 -9.76
C ASN A 25 -3.72 -13.54 -8.28
N SER A 26 -2.74 -13.27 -7.42
CA SER A 26 -2.71 -13.76 -6.04
C SER A 26 -1.85 -12.87 -5.16
N THR A 27 -2.47 -12.29 -4.13
CA THR A 27 -1.79 -11.53 -3.07
C THR A 27 -0.96 -12.45 -2.16
N LEU A 28 -1.34 -13.72 -2.01
CA LEU A 28 -0.57 -14.72 -1.26
C LEU A 28 0.85 -14.92 -1.84
N ALA A 29 0.99 -14.87 -3.17
CA ALA A 29 2.29 -14.99 -3.81
C ALA A 29 3.19 -13.76 -3.58
N ALA A 30 2.59 -12.60 -3.34
CA ALA A 30 3.27 -11.33 -3.11
C ALA A 30 3.48 -11.00 -1.63
N ASP A 31 2.76 -11.65 -0.72
CA ASP A 31 2.85 -11.45 0.74
C ASP A 31 4.29 -11.54 1.28
N PRO A 32 5.14 -12.52 0.88
CA PRO A 32 6.54 -12.53 1.33
C PRO A 32 7.36 -11.32 0.86
N LEU A 33 7.01 -10.73 -0.28
CA LEU A 33 7.66 -9.51 -0.79
C LEU A 33 7.20 -8.30 0.02
N LEU A 34 5.91 -8.20 0.32
CA LEU A 34 5.34 -7.17 1.18
C LEU A 34 5.95 -7.21 2.59
N ALA A 35 6.10 -8.40 3.17
CA ALA A 35 6.77 -8.61 4.45
C ALA A 35 8.24 -8.18 4.43
N LYS A 36 8.94 -8.38 3.32
CA LYS A 36 10.33 -7.92 3.16
C LYS A 36 10.41 -6.40 3.03
N ILE A 37 9.48 -5.78 2.28
CA ILE A 37 9.41 -4.32 2.18
C ILE A 37 9.09 -3.71 3.54
N SER A 38 8.19 -4.33 4.32
CA SER A 38 7.86 -3.82 5.65
C SER A 38 9.07 -3.84 6.58
N GLN A 39 9.97 -4.81 6.49
CA GLN A 39 11.24 -4.78 7.24
C GLN A 39 12.11 -3.56 6.90
N VAL A 40 12.12 -3.12 5.63
CA VAL A 40 12.83 -1.91 5.21
C VAL A 40 12.16 -0.67 5.81
N VAL A 41 10.82 -0.61 5.76
CA VAL A 41 10.02 0.47 6.35
C VAL A 41 10.24 0.55 7.87
N ASP A 42 10.22 -0.59 8.56
CA ASP A 42 10.42 -0.68 10.02
C ASP A 42 11.85 -0.24 10.40
N GLY A 43 12.85 -0.61 9.60
CA GLY A 43 14.25 -0.22 9.81
C GLY A 43 14.55 1.25 9.48
N ALA A 44 13.66 1.93 8.77
CA ALA A 44 13.76 3.34 8.38
C ALA A 44 12.56 4.16 8.90
N ALA A 45 12.01 3.79 10.07
CA ALA A 45 10.82 4.44 10.61
C ALA A 45 10.95 5.98 10.66
N ASN A 46 9.93 6.67 10.15
CA ASN A 46 9.85 8.13 9.98
C ASN A 46 10.73 8.74 8.87
N ASP A 47 11.36 7.93 8.01
CA ASP A 47 12.05 8.45 6.83
C ASP A 47 11.01 9.00 5.81
N PRO A 48 11.09 10.30 5.42
CA PRO A 48 10.16 10.90 4.46
C PRO A 48 10.10 10.17 3.10
N ALA A 49 11.16 9.42 2.74
CA ALA A 49 11.21 8.62 1.53
C ALA A 49 10.12 7.54 1.48
N ILE A 50 9.67 7.04 2.64
CA ILE A 50 8.59 6.05 2.73
C ILE A 50 7.27 6.69 2.27
N GLN A 51 6.93 7.85 2.83
CA GLN A 51 5.73 8.59 2.45
C GLN A 51 5.77 8.97 0.96
N ALA A 52 6.93 9.43 0.45
CA ALA A 52 7.09 9.75 -0.97
C ALA A 52 6.88 8.54 -1.88
N ALA A 53 7.38 7.36 -1.50
CA ALA A 53 7.19 6.13 -2.27
C ALA A 53 5.72 5.64 -2.25
N ILE A 54 5.02 5.77 -1.12
CA ILE A 54 3.59 5.44 -1.00
C ILE A 54 2.72 6.42 -1.81
N ILE A 55 3.00 7.71 -1.74
CA ILE A 55 2.32 8.73 -2.56
C ILE A 55 2.54 8.45 -4.05
N TRP A 56 3.71 7.95 -4.46
CA TRP A 56 3.93 7.52 -5.83
C TRP A 56 3.04 6.35 -6.25
N ILE A 57 2.76 5.38 -5.36
CA ILE A 57 1.78 4.31 -5.65
C ILE A 57 0.39 4.92 -5.90
N LEU A 58 -0.04 5.85 -5.04
CA LEU A 58 -1.35 6.50 -5.16
C LEU A 58 -1.47 7.37 -6.43
N ASN A 59 -0.38 8.03 -6.83
CA ASN A 59 -0.34 8.93 -7.98
C ASN A 59 -0.21 8.24 -9.33
N SER A 60 0.34 7.03 -9.35
CA SER A 60 0.77 6.41 -10.60
C SER A 60 -0.10 5.22 -10.97
N GLY A 61 -0.54 5.17 -12.23
CA GLY A 61 -0.88 3.91 -12.87
C GLY A 61 0.36 3.03 -13.17
N GLU A 62 1.55 3.46 -12.71
CA GLU A 62 2.83 2.81 -12.95
C GLU A 62 3.14 1.70 -11.95
N CYS A 63 2.43 1.67 -10.81
CA CYS A 63 2.44 0.54 -9.89
C CYS A 63 1.24 -0.36 -10.18
N PRO A 64 1.43 -1.49 -10.89
CA PRO A 64 0.34 -2.43 -11.09
C PRO A 64 -0.08 -3.02 -9.74
N ALA A 65 -1.37 -3.32 -9.52
CA ALA A 65 -1.87 -3.78 -8.23
C ALA A 65 -1.46 -2.90 -7.02
N GLY A 66 -1.35 -1.58 -7.25
CA GLY A 66 -0.97 -0.63 -6.21
C GLY A 66 -1.93 -0.58 -5.03
N GLY A 67 -3.22 -0.85 -5.26
CA GLY A 67 -4.23 -0.86 -4.19
C GLY A 67 -4.05 -2.01 -3.21
N GLU A 68 -3.69 -3.19 -3.69
CA GLU A 68 -3.39 -4.37 -2.88
C GLU A 68 -2.17 -4.13 -1.99
N ILE A 69 -1.16 -3.45 -2.52
CA ILE A 69 0.01 -3.02 -1.76
C ILE A 69 -0.43 -2.01 -0.70
N LEU A 70 -1.17 -0.97 -1.08
CA LEU A 70 -1.62 0.07 -0.14
C LEU A 70 -2.46 -0.49 1.00
N ARG A 71 -3.33 -1.47 0.74
CA ARG A 71 -4.14 -2.13 1.76
C ARG A 71 -3.28 -2.87 2.79
N TYR A 72 -2.22 -3.55 2.35
CA TYR A 72 -1.25 -4.15 3.27
C TYR A 72 -0.62 -3.13 4.23
N PHE A 73 -0.13 -2.00 3.69
CA PHE A 73 0.49 -0.95 4.51
C PHE A 73 -0.52 -0.19 5.37
N ALA A 74 -1.74 0.03 4.86
CA ALA A 74 -2.84 0.63 5.59
C ALA A 74 -3.16 -0.18 6.85
N TYR A 75 -3.32 -1.50 6.72
CA TYR A 75 -3.60 -2.37 7.86
C TYR A 75 -2.43 -2.43 8.85
N ARG A 76 -1.22 -2.71 8.36
CA ARG A 76 -0.04 -2.89 9.22
C ARG A 76 0.30 -1.66 10.05
N TYR A 77 0.28 -0.48 9.42
CA TYR A 77 0.82 0.73 10.03
C TYR A 77 -0.23 1.71 10.52
N ARG A 78 -1.47 1.61 10.00
CA ARG A 78 -2.58 2.52 10.35
C ARG A 78 -2.18 4.00 10.31
N TRP A 79 -1.34 4.38 9.36
CA TRP A 79 -0.85 5.75 9.25
C TRP A 79 -2.01 6.71 8.98
N LEU A 80 -2.23 7.65 9.89
CA LEU A 80 -3.31 8.63 9.77
C LEU A 80 -3.19 9.47 8.48
N TRP A 81 -1.97 9.89 8.13
CA TRP A 81 -1.72 10.66 6.91
C TRP A 81 -2.10 9.89 5.64
N LEU A 82 -1.94 8.56 5.63
CA LEU A 82 -2.29 7.74 4.48
C LEU A 82 -3.81 7.63 4.36
N LYS A 83 -4.50 7.46 5.48
CA LYS A 83 -5.96 7.45 5.53
C LYS A 83 -6.53 8.76 4.99
N GLU A 84 -6.04 9.89 5.50
CA GLU A 84 -6.47 11.24 5.08
C GLU A 84 -6.22 11.47 3.58
N GLU A 85 -5.07 11.05 3.06
CA GLU A 85 -4.74 11.17 1.64
C GLU A 85 -5.68 10.34 0.75
N ILE A 86 -6.01 9.10 1.16
CA ILE A 86 -6.95 8.24 0.44
C ILE A 86 -8.37 8.82 0.50
N GLU A 87 -8.81 9.33 1.65
CA GLU A 87 -10.11 9.99 1.81
C GLU A 87 -10.21 11.24 0.93
N HIS A 88 -9.14 12.05 0.86
CA HIS A 88 -9.06 13.22 0.01
C HIS A 88 -9.24 12.86 -1.47
N ARG A 89 -8.47 11.88 -1.96
CA ARG A 89 -8.60 11.40 -3.35
C ARG A 89 -9.97 10.83 -3.65
N ARG A 90 -10.53 10.05 -2.72
CA ARG A 90 -11.90 9.54 -2.85
C ARG A 90 -12.90 10.68 -3.03
N ALA A 91 -12.79 11.74 -2.24
CA ALA A 91 -13.64 12.92 -2.34
C ALA A 91 -13.48 13.63 -3.70
N ASP A 92 -12.25 13.76 -4.22
CA ASP A 92 -12.00 14.32 -5.54
C ASP A 92 -12.68 13.53 -6.66
N HIS A 93 -12.56 12.20 -6.64
CA HIS A 93 -13.22 11.34 -7.62
C HIS A 93 -14.75 11.40 -7.50
N LYS A 94 -15.28 11.49 -6.28
CA LYS A 94 -16.71 11.70 -6.04
C LYS A 94 -17.20 13.02 -6.63
N LEU A 95 -16.46 14.11 -6.44
CA LEU A 95 -16.75 15.43 -7.02
C LEU A 95 -16.71 15.39 -8.55
N ALA A 96 -15.75 14.65 -9.12
CA ALA A 96 -15.63 14.42 -10.55
C ALA A 96 -16.68 13.45 -11.12
N ARG A 97 -17.53 12.84 -10.28
CA ARG A 97 -18.49 11.78 -10.62
C ARG A 97 -17.84 10.54 -11.23
N ASP A 98 -16.58 10.29 -10.89
CA ASP A 98 -15.89 9.05 -11.24
C ASP A 98 -16.18 7.98 -10.17
N MET A 99 -17.28 7.27 -10.37
CA MET A 99 -17.71 6.19 -9.46
C MET A 99 -16.69 5.05 -9.37
N ARG A 100 -15.88 4.82 -10.43
CA ARG A 100 -14.90 3.75 -10.44
C ARG A 100 -13.71 4.12 -9.56
N GLY A 101 -13.20 5.34 -9.70
CA GLY A 101 -12.15 5.87 -8.84
C GLY A 101 -12.60 5.97 -7.38
N GLU A 102 -13.80 6.50 -7.12
CA GLU A 102 -14.37 6.57 -5.77
C GLU A 102 -14.39 5.20 -5.10
N ARG A 103 -14.88 4.17 -5.82
CA ARG A 103 -14.94 2.80 -5.31
C ARG A 103 -13.55 2.18 -5.08
N ALA A 104 -12.57 2.49 -5.92
CA ALA A 104 -11.21 1.98 -5.73
C ALA A 104 -10.59 2.49 -4.43
N TYR A 105 -10.78 3.77 -4.09
CA TYR A 105 -10.29 4.33 -2.83
C TYR A 105 -11.13 3.89 -1.62
N GLU A 106 -12.45 3.70 -1.78
CA GLU A 106 -13.29 3.11 -0.74
C GLU A 106 -12.81 1.71 -0.34
N TRP A 107 -12.51 0.86 -1.32
CA TRP A 107 -11.94 -0.46 -1.11
C TRP A 107 -10.56 -0.43 -0.42
N MET A 108 -9.74 0.59 -0.69
CA MET A 108 -8.48 0.78 0.06
C MET A 108 -8.72 1.18 1.51
N LEU A 109 -9.77 1.98 1.79
CA LEU A 109 -10.10 2.44 3.15
C LEU A 109 -10.57 1.32 4.07
N GLU A 110 -11.21 0.28 3.53
CA GLU A 110 -11.60 -0.92 4.31
C GLU A 110 -10.41 -1.54 5.06
N ALA A 111 -9.19 -1.43 4.50
CA ALA A 111 -7.99 -1.95 5.15
C ALA A 111 -7.53 -1.11 6.36
N PHE A 112 -8.26 -0.05 6.75
CA PHE A 112 -8.08 0.65 8.02
C PHE A 112 -9.01 0.14 9.13
N ASP A 113 -9.96 -0.76 8.81
CA ASP A 113 -10.87 -1.34 9.79
C ASP A 113 -10.19 -2.48 10.57
N ASP A 114 -10.60 -2.68 11.83
CA ASP A 114 -10.00 -3.68 12.74
C ASP A 114 -10.36 -5.11 12.33
N ASP A 115 -11.53 -5.29 11.73
CA ASP A 115 -12.09 -6.53 11.22
C ASP A 115 -11.96 -6.65 9.69
N TRP A 116 -10.88 -6.11 9.12
CA TRP A 116 -10.65 -6.16 7.68
C TRP A 116 -10.68 -7.59 7.12
N ASP A 117 -11.78 -7.94 6.45
CA ASP A 117 -12.11 -9.30 5.99
C ASP A 117 -11.03 -9.93 5.08
N ASP A 118 -10.31 -9.10 4.32
CA ASP A 118 -9.30 -9.59 3.36
C ASP A 118 -7.93 -9.85 4.00
N ILE A 119 -7.78 -9.71 5.32
CA ILE A 119 -6.53 -10.00 6.04
C ILE A 119 -6.06 -11.45 5.83
N ASP A 120 -6.97 -12.38 5.57
CA ASP A 120 -6.67 -13.79 5.33
C ASP A 120 -5.79 -14.01 4.08
N PHE A 121 -5.77 -13.04 3.17
CA PHE A 121 -4.92 -13.06 2.00
C PHE A 121 -3.50 -12.54 2.25
N TYR A 122 -3.20 -12.09 3.47
CA TYR A 122 -1.90 -11.55 3.89
C TYR A 122 -1.38 -12.28 5.15
N PRO A 123 -0.88 -13.53 5.03
CA PRO A 123 -0.41 -14.32 6.16
C PRO A 123 0.64 -13.62 7.03
N SER A 124 1.50 -12.79 6.43
CA SER A 124 2.52 -12.06 7.17
C SER A 124 1.97 -11.00 8.14
N LEU A 125 0.72 -10.55 7.97
CA LEU A 125 0.04 -9.62 8.89
C LEU A 125 -0.59 -10.32 10.10
N GLN A 126 -0.80 -11.64 10.02
CA GLN A 126 -1.45 -12.42 11.08
C GLN A 126 -0.48 -12.90 12.15
N ILE A 127 0.83 -12.80 11.89
CA ILE A 127 1.85 -13.21 12.85
C ILE A 127 1.98 -12.08 13.88
N PRO A 128 1.67 -12.31 15.17
CA PRO A 128 1.90 -11.31 16.20
C PRO A 128 3.39 -10.99 16.22
N GLU A 129 3.73 -9.71 16.10
CA GLU A 129 5.10 -9.26 16.34
C GLU A 129 5.54 -9.77 17.72
N ARG A 130 6.67 -10.48 17.75
CA ARG A 130 7.28 -10.96 19.00
C ARG A 130 8.01 -9.86 19.72
#